data_AF-A0A2M7YX72-F1
#
_entry.id   AF-A0A2M7YX72-F1
#
_cell.length_a   1.000
_cell.length_b   1.000
_cell.length_c   1.000
_cell.angle_alpha   90.00
_cell.angle_beta   90.00
_cell.angle_gamma   90.00
#
_symmetry.space_group_name_H-M   'P 1'
#
loop_
_entity.id
_entity.type
_entity.pdbx_description
1 polymer ?
#
loop_
_entity_poly.entity_id
_entity_poly.type
_entity_poly.pdbx_seq_one_letter_code
_entity_poly.pdbx_strand_id
1 'polypeptide(L)'
;MKRLLEGETILSLVVLALAGLAPNLFPAAQAGVAKLSFLGKAVLAPSIILLGGTLLLARSRGYTRLVRRTLAGAGAGLTATLALEVVRATSFRLGGMPGDMPRLLGVLLTDRFMQGPSLFSDLLGWSYHFWNGAVFGIIFAVVFGPQPLRWFEVYGFLIGLGFLFSPAVSALGIGFLGLNMPAMPLTVILAHAAYSAVLGCLTNRWLGRSRGGKTGT
;
A
#
# COMPACT_ATOMS: atom_id res chain seq x y z
N MET A 1 31.72 -11.71 -3.47
CA MET A 1 30.36 -11.76 -4.06
C MET A 1 29.31 -12.38 -3.13
N LYS A 2 29.54 -13.58 -2.57
CA LYS A 2 28.57 -14.30 -1.71
C LYS A 2 28.10 -13.50 -0.46
N ARG A 3 29.02 -12.90 0.31
CA ARG A 3 28.69 -12.03 1.47
C ARG A 3 27.87 -10.78 1.14
N LEU A 4 28.01 -10.22 -0.07
CA LEU A 4 27.24 -9.04 -0.49
C LEU A 4 25.78 -9.41 -0.81
N LEU A 5 25.57 -10.59 -1.41
CA LEU A 5 24.25 -11.14 -1.68
C LEU A 5 23.50 -11.51 -0.38
N GLU A 6 24.21 -12.03 0.61
CA GLU A 6 23.62 -12.33 1.94
C GLU A 6 23.14 -11.03 2.64
N GLY A 7 23.96 -9.98 2.64
CA GLY A 7 23.60 -8.70 3.24
C GLY A 7 22.43 -7.98 2.54
N GLU A 8 22.41 -7.94 1.21
CA GLU A 8 21.30 -7.36 0.46
C GLU A 8 19.99 -8.13 0.70
N THR A 9 20.05 -9.45 0.80
CA THR A 9 18.88 -10.30 1.09
C THR A 9 18.33 -10.00 2.48
N ILE A 10 19.17 -9.91 3.51
CA ILE A 10 18.75 -9.58 4.87
C ILE A 10 18.06 -8.22 4.91
N LEU A 11 18.67 -7.19 4.30
CA LEU A 11 18.05 -5.86 4.28
C LEU A 11 16.77 -5.83 3.44
N SER A 12 16.66 -6.65 2.39
CA SER A 12 15.41 -6.82 1.64
C SER A 12 14.31 -7.40 2.51
N LEU A 13 14.61 -8.42 3.32
CA LEU A 13 13.65 -9.01 4.27
C LEU A 13 13.23 -8.00 5.34
N VAL A 14 14.17 -7.21 5.87
CA VAL A 14 13.86 -6.12 6.81
C VAL A 14 12.96 -5.07 6.17
N VAL A 15 13.26 -4.64 4.94
CA VAL A 15 12.39 -3.73 4.18
C VAL A 15 10.99 -4.30 4.03
N LEU A 16 10.85 -5.58 3.67
CA LEU A 16 9.55 -6.24 3.51
C LEU A 16 8.79 -6.34 4.83
N ALA A 17 9.45 -6.70 5.92
CA ALA A 17 8.85 -6.77 7.24
C ALA A 17 8.31 -5.40 7.68
N LEU A 18 9.11 -4.34 7.53
CA LEU A 18 8.72 -2.98 7.90
C LEU A 18 7.62 -2.42 7.00
N ALA A 19 7.72 -2.63 5.68
CA ALA A 19 6.72 -2.22 4.70
C ALA A 19 5.38 -2.95 4.92
N GLY A 20 5.41 -4.20 5.37
CA GLY A 20 4.23 -4.99 5.68
C GLY A 20 3.46 -4.51 6.92
N LEU A 21 4.05 -3.71 7.80
CA LEU A 21 3.37 -3.27 9.03
C LEU A 21 2.20 -2.34 8.72
N ALA A 22 2.42 -1.29 7.92
CA ALA A 22 1.42 -0.24 7.74
C ALA A 22 0.07 -0.74 7.19
N PRO A 23 0.01 -1.56 6.11
CA PRO A 23 -1.27 -2.00 5.57
C PRO A 23 -2.06 -2.92 6.50
N ASN A 24 -1.39 -3.56 7.46
CA ASN A 24 -2.00 -4.48 8.41
C ASN A 24 -2.51 -3.79 9.68
N LEU A 25 -2.13 -2.54 9.96
CA LEU A 25 -2.55 -1.86 11.20
C LEU A 25 -4.05 -1.61 11.25
N PHE A 26 -4.66 -1.23 10.13
CA PHE A 26 -6.10 -0.97 10.10
C PHE A 26 -6.92 -2.26 10.28
N PRO A 27 -6.69 -3.35 9.52
CA PRO A 27 -7.30 -4.65 9.82
C PRO A 27 -7.07 -5.12 11.27
N ALA A 28 -5.86 -4.98 11.81
CA ALA A 28 -5.57 -5.34 13.19
C ALA A 28 -6.38 -4.52 14.21
N ALA A 29 -6.52 -3.22 13.98
CA ALA A 29 -7.35 -2.37 14.83
C ALA A 29 -8.83 -2.78 14.77
N GLN A 30 -9.34 -3.09 13.58
CA GLN A 30 -10.72 -3.55 13.40
C GLN A 30 -10.96 -4.97 13.93
N ALA A 31 -9.89 -5.77 14.06
CA ALA A 31 -9.92 -7.06 14.75
C ALA A 31 -9.88 -6.94 16.29
N GLY A 32 -9.78 -5.73 16.84
CA GLY A 32 -9.73 -5.50 18.28
C GLY A 32 -8.35 -5.67 18.92
N VAL A 33 -7.26 -5.78 18.13
CA VAL A 33 -5.91 -5.95 18.67
C VAL A 33 -5.47 -4.75 19.51
N ALA A 34 -5.64 -3.53 18.99
CA ALA A 34 -5.43 -2.27 19.69
C ALA A 34 -6.07 -1.12 18.91
N LYS A 35 -6.22 0.06 19.55
CA LYS A 35 -6.66 1.27 18.84
C LYS A 35 -5.67 1.65 17.72
N LEU A 36 -6.19 2.09 16.59
CA LEU A 36 -5.34 2.55 15.47
C LEU A 36 -4.45 3.74 15.88
N SER A 37 -4.92 4.62 16.77
CA SER A 37 -4.12 5.72 17.32
C SER A 37 -2.89 5.25 18.10
N PHE A 38 -3.02 4.15 18.85
CA PHE A 38 -1.91 3.53 19.54
C PHE A 38 -0.96 2.85 18.55
N LEU A 39 -1.49 2.02 17.63
CA LEU A 39 -0.69 1.36 16.60
C LEU A 39 0.05 2.36 15.71
N GLY A 40 -0.56 3.50 15.40
CA GLY A 40 0.06 4.58 14.66
C GLY A 40 1.31 5.14 15.36
N LYS A 41 1.24 5.34 16.68
CA LYS A 41 2.37 5.86 17.46
C LYS A 41 3.43 4.80 17.75
N ALA A 42 3.00 3.61 18.16
CA ALA A 42 3.88 2.55 18.66
C ALA A 42 4.46 1.65 17.56
N VAL A 43 3.81 1.56 16.40
CA VAL A 43 4.22 0.64 15.33
C VAL A 43 4.50 1.39 14.02
N LEU A 44 3.55 2.21 13.53
CA LEU A 44 3.71 2.91 12.24
C LEU A 44 4.86 3.90 12.25
N ALA A 45 4.91 4.81 13.22
CA ALA A 45 5.96 5.83 13.26
C ALA A 45 7.38 5.21 13.38
N PRO A 46 7.63 4.25 14.29
CA PRO A 46 8.91 3.54 14.33
C PRO A 46 9.23 2.79 13.04
N SER A 47 8.24 2.15 12.40
CA SER A 47 8.50 1.38 11.17
C SER A 47 8.94 2.26 10.00
N ILE A 48 8.36 3.47 9.88
CA ILE A 48 8.78 4.47 8.89
C ILE A 48 10.24 4.88 9.11
N ILE A 49 10.60 5.19 10.37
CA ILE A 49 11.97 5.59 10.74
C ILE A 49 12.95 4.45 10.43
N LEU A 50 12.63 3.23 10.84
CA LEU A 50 13.46 2.05 10.60
C LEU A 50 13.58 1.72 9.11
N LEU A 51 12.52 1.93 8.32
CA LEU A 51 12.56 1.71 6.87
C LEU A 51 13.49 2.72 6.20
N GLY A 52 13.42 4.00 6.61
CA GLY A 52 14.35 5.04 6.17
C GLY A 52 15.80 4.71 6.55
N GLY A 53 16.04 4.32 7.81
CA GLY A 53 17.36 3.89 8.28
C GLY A 53 17.91 2.68 7.53
N THR A 54 17.06 1.69 7.25
CA THR A 54 17.42 0.49 6.46
C THR A 54 17.82 0.87 5.04
N LEU A 55 17.11 1.81 4.42
CA LEU A 55 17.42 2.31 3.07
C LEU A 55 18.74 3.10 3.03
N LEU A 56 19.01 3.93 4.04
CA LEU A 56 20.27 4.64 4.19
C LEU A 56 21.44 3.66 4.39
N LEU A 57 21.25 2.64 5.23
CA LEU A 57 22.23 1.57 5.41
C LEU A 57 22.48 0.83 4.09
N ALA A 58 21.44 0.43 3.37
CA ALA A 58 21.56 -0.23 2.07
C ALA A 58 22.33 0.64 1.05
N ARG A 59 22.07 1.96 1.03
CA ARG A 59 22.80 2.92 0.21
C ARG A 59 24.28 2.99 0.59
N SER A 60 24.58 3.10 1.89
CA SER A 60 25.97 3.16 2.38
C SER A 60 26.78 1.89 2.06
N ARG A 61 26.10 0.75 1.95
CA ARG A 61 26.69 -0.55 1.57
C ARG A 61 26.73 -0.80 0.06
N GLY A 62 26.29 0.14 -0.77
CA GLY A 62 26.30 0.02 -2.22
C GLY A 62 25.24 -0.92 -2.81
N TYR A 63 24.18 -1.28 -2.05
CA TYR A 63 23.08 -2.12 -2.54
C TYR A 63 22.11 -1.33 -3.42
N THR A 64 22.61 -0.88 -4.57
CA THR A 64 21.89 -0.02 -5.52
C THR A 64 20.61 -0.64 -6.03
N ARG A 65 20.56 -1.97 -6.19
CA ARG A 65 19.36 -2.71 -6.63
C ARG A 65 18.24 -2.61 -5.59
N LEU A 66 18.49 -2.94 -4.33
CA LEU A 66 17.52 -2.75 -3.23
C LEU A 66 17.06 -1.29 -3.15
N VAL A 67 17.99 -0.33 -3.10
CA VAL A 67 17.65 1.09 -2.99
C VAL A 67 16.75 1.55 -4.13
N ARG A 68 17.11 1.21 -5.38
CA ARG A 68 16.34 1.59 -6.57
C ARG A 68 14.96 0.94 -6.60
N ARG A 69 14.84 -0.33 -6.20
CA ARG A 69 13.56 -1.04 -6.08
C ARG A 69 12.66 -0.41 -5.03
N THR A 70 13.18 -0.11 -3.85
CA THR A 70 12.41 0.55 -2.77
C THR A 70 11.94 1.92 -3.21
N LEU A 71 12.82 2.78 -3.75
CA LEU A 71 12.44 4.13 -4.17
C LEU A 71 11.45 4.12 -5.35
N ALA A 72 11.69 3.28 -6.36
CA ALA A 72 10.78 3.16 -7.50
C ALA A 72 9.42 2.61 -7.07
N GLY A 73 9.40 1.58 -6.23
CA GLY A 73 8.17 1.01 -5.68
C GLY A 73 7.38 2.05 -4.87
N ALA A 74 8.05 2.80 -3.98
CA ALA A 74 7.43 3.84 -3.17
C ALA A 74 6.78 4.92 -4.04
N GLY A 75 7.52 5.50 -4.98
CA GLY A 75 7.00 6.56 -5.85
C GLY A 75 5.87 6.08 -6.76
N ALA A 76 5.98 4.84 -7.27
CA ALA A 76 4.98 4.27 -8.16
C ALA A 76 3.71 3.93 -7.38
N GLY A 77 3.84 3.41 -6.16
CA GLY A 77 2.74 3.15 -5.23
C GLY A 77 2.01 4.43 -4.83
N LEU A 78 2.72 5.49 -4.47
CA LEU A 78 2.13 6.81 -4.18
C LEU A 78 1.30 7.33 -5.36
N THR A 79 1.85 7.24 -6.58
CA THR A 79 1.16 7.70 -7.78
C THR A 79 -0.03 6.80 -8.12
N ALA A 80 0.10 5.50 -7.95
CA ALA A 80 -0.96 4.53 -8.16
C ALA A 80 -2.14 4.73 -7.19
N THR A 81 -1.88 5.19 -5.96
CA THR A 81 -2.94 5.56 -5.01
C THR A 81 -3.82 6.68 -5.56
N LEU A 82 -3.29 7.64 -6.33
CA LEU A 82 -4.14 8.66 -6.98
C LEU A 82 -5.14 8.03 -7.93
N ALA A 83 -4.70 7.08 -8.77
CA ALA A 83 -5.58 6.39 -9.72
C ALA A 83 -6.65 5.55 -9.00
N LEU A 84 -6.26 4.88 -7.92
CA LEU A 84 -7.17 4.17 -7.03
C LEU A 84 -8.24 5.11 -6.45
N GLU A 85 -7.82 6.28 -5.95
CA GLU A 85 -8.72 7.25 -5.33
C GLU A 85 -9.66 7.93 -6.32
N VAL A 86 -9.26 8.11 -7.59
CA VAL A 86 -10.19 8.57 -8.64
C VAL A 86 -11.37 7.62 -8.75
N VAL A 87 -11.14 6.31 -8.77
CA VAL A 87 -12.21 5.31 -8.82
C VAL A 87 -13.05 5.33 -7.53
N ARG A 88 -12.39 5.32 -6.36
CA ARG A 88 -13.09 5.26 -5.07
C ARG A 88 -13.89 6.51 -4.77
N ALA A 89 -13.35 7.70 -5.00
CA ALA A 89 -14.02 8.97 -4.77
C ALA A 89 -15.22 9.14 -5.73
N THR A 90 -15.09 8.70 -6.97
CA THR A 90 -16.20 8.67 -7.93
C THR A 90 -17.31 7.76 -7.44
N SER A 91 -16.97 6.52 -7.06
CA SER A 91 -17.95 5.58 -6.51
C SER A 91 -18.62 6.09 -5.23
N PHE A 92 -17.86 6.69 -4.31
CA PHE A 92 -18.41 7.31 -3.10
C PHE A 92 -19.47 8.38 -3.42
N ARG A 93 -19.20 9.27 -4.38
CA ARG A 93 -20.15 10.30 -4.82
C ARG A 93 -21.41 9.73 -5.47
N LEU A 94 -21.32 8.52 -6.02
CA LEU A 94 -22.44 7.78 -6.61
C LEU A 94 -23.13 6.84 -5.60
N GLY A 95 -22.75 6.88 -4.32
CA GLY A 95 -23.32 6.02 -3.27
C GLY A 95 -22.83 4.58 -3.30
N GLY A 96 -21.70 4.30 -3.97
CA GLY A 96 -21.11 2.96 -4.08
C GLY A 96 -20.07 2.62 -3.00
N MET A 97 -19.74 3.57 -2.12
CA MET A 97 -18.87 3.38 -0.95
C MET A 97 -19.52 3.96 0.30
N PRO A 98 -19.32 3.37 1.50
CA PRO A 98 -19.97 3.82 2.73
C PRO A 98 -19.41 5.15 3.27
N GLY A 99 -18.25 5.58 2.78
CA GLY A 99 -17.58 6.79 3.26
C GLY A 99 -16.25 7.07 2.59
N ASP A 100 -15.70 8.23 2.94
CA ASP A 100 -14.32 8.62 2.67
C ASP A 100 -13.37 7.88 3.62
N MET A 101 -12.74 6.81 3.12
CA MET A 101 -11.84 5.98 3.95
C MET A 101 -10.61 6.74 4.45
N PRO A 102 -9.87 7.52 3.63
CA PRO A 102 -8.78 8.36 4.15
C PRO A 102 -9.21 9.20 5.35
N ARG A 103 -10.35 9.88 5.28
CA ARG A 103 -10.90 10.66 6.41
C ARG A 103 -11.19 9.78 7.63
N LEU A 104 -11.84 8.61 7.44
CA LEU A 104 -12.10 7.67 8.54
C LEU A 104 -10.80 7.22 9.22
N LEU A 105 -9.79 6.84 8.44
CA LEU A 105 -8.47 6.43 8.96
C LEU A 105 -7.84 7.55 9.80
N GLY A 106 -8.00 8.80 9.36
CA GLY A 106 -7.58 9.98 10.09
C GLY A 106 -8.23 10.13 11.46
N VAL A 107 -9.56 10.00 11.50
CA VAL A 107 -10.34 10.04 12.76
C VAL A 107 -9.89 8.94 13.72
N LEU A 108 -9.66 7.72 13.21
CA LEU A 108 -9.19 6.59 14.02
C LEU A 108 -7.74 6.74 14.50
N LEU A 109 -6.85 7.27 13.67
CA LEU A 109 -5.45 7.55 14.02
C LEU A 109 -5.32 8.61 15.11
N THR A 110 -6.31 9.50 15.22
CA THR A 110 -6.32 10.59 16.19
C THR A 110 -7.26 10.36 17.37
N ASP A 111 -7.83 9.14 17.48
CA ASP A 111 -8.77 8.71 18.54
C ASP A 111 -9.93 9.69 18.76
N ARG A 112 -10.44 10.28 17.67
CA ARG A 112 -11.36 11.42 17.75
C ARG A 112 -12.76 11.13 17.23
N PHE A 113 -13.20 9.87 17.37
CA PHE A 113 -14.47 9.41 16.84
C PHE A 113 -15.66 10.27 17.31
N MET A 114 -15.67 10.65 18.59
CA MET A 114 -16.74 11.48 19.17
C MET A 114 -16.70 12.95 18.74
N GLN A 115 -15.54 13.45 18.28
CA GLN A 115 -15.39 14.84 17.82
C GLN A 115 -15.52 14.98 16.30
N GLY A 116 -15.49 13.86 15.57
CA GLY A 116 -15.51 13.86 14.11
C GLY A 116 -14.19 14.33 13.46
N PRO A 117 -14.20 14.47 12.12
CA PRO A 117 -13.02 14.83 11.35
C PRO A 117 -12.60 16.29 11.58
N SER A 118 -11.30 16.54 11.45
CA SER A 118 -10.64 17.84 11.50
C SER A 118 -9.60 17.91 10.38
N LEU A 119 -9.11 19.09 10.04
CA LEU A 119 -8.03 19.24 9.06
C LEU A 119 -6.81 18.37 9.41
N PHE A 120 -6.41 18.36 10.68
CA PHE A 120 -5.26 17.57 11.13
C PHE A 120 -5.48 16.07 10.98
N SER A 121 -6.66 15.57 11.36
CA SER A 121 -6.96 14.14 11.20
C SER A 121 -7.08 13.76 9.73
N ASP A 122 -7.68 14.60 8.89
CA ASP A 122 -7.77 14.35 7.45
C ASP A 122 -6.37 14.25 6.84
N LEU A 123 -5.46 15.18 7.16
CA LEU A 123 -4.07 15.12 6.70
C LEU A 123 -3.37 13.83 7.12
N LEU A 124 -3.54 13.39 8.38
CA LEU A 124 -2.97 12.13 8.86
C LEU A 124 -3.58 10.90 8.17
N GLY A 125 -4.89 10.90 7.97
CA GLY A 125 -5.61 9.83 7.30
C GLY A 125 -5.19 9.67 5.84
N TRP A 126 -5.12 10.77 5.10
CA TRP A 126 -4.60 10.82 3.74
C TRP A 126 -3.13 10.39 3.69
N SER A 127 -2.28 10.89 4.60
CA SER A 127 -0.87 10.49 4.66
C SER A 127 -0.71 9.00 4.88
N TYR A 128 -1.46 8.41 5.81
CA TYR A 128 -1.45 6.98 6.07
C TYR A 128 -1.99 6.17 4.88
N HIS A 129 -3.04 6.65 4.20
CA HIS A 129 -3.57 5.99 3.00
C HIS A 129 -2.56 5.96 1.84
N PHE A 130 -1.91 7.09 1.56
CA PHE A 130 -0.84 7.18 0.58
C PHE A 130 0.39 6.37 0.98
N TRP A 131 0.74 6.36 2.27
CA TRP A 131 1.82 5.52 2.77
C TRP A 131 1.54 4.04 2.54
N ASN A 132 0.31 3.57 2.75
CA ASN A 132 -0.10 2.19 2.43
C ASN A 132 0.12 1.86 0.95
N GLY A 133 -0.24 2.77 0.05
CA GLY A 133 0.07 2.62 -1.37
C GLY A 133 1.57 2.54 -1.65
N ALA A 134 2.35 3.46 -1.07
CA ALA A 134 3.81 3.47 -1.21
C ALA A 134 4.41 2.11 -0.81
N VAL A 135 4.05 1.58 0.36
CA VAL A 135 4.62 0.33 0.87
C VAL A 135 4.14 -0.91 0.10
N PHE A 136 2.92 -0.95 -0.43
CA PHE A 136 2.53 -2.00 -1.37
C PHE A 136 3.39 -1.96 -2.65
N GLY A 137 3.67 -0.76 -3.16
CA GLY A 137 4.60 -0.59 -4.28
C GLY A 137 6.03 -1.07 -3.93
N ILE A 138 6.53 -0.75 -2.74
CA ILE A 138 7.82 -1.25 -2.22
C ILE A 138 7.82 -2.77 -2.18
N ILE A 139 6.81 -3.39 -1.58
CA ILE A 139 6.71 -4.85 -1.43
C ILE A 139 6.82 -5.51 -2.79
N PHE A 140 6.01 -5.09 -3.77
CA PHE A 140 6.08 -5.66 -5.11
C PHE A 140 7.46 -5.47 -5.76
N ALA A 141 7.97 -4.24 -5.76
CA ALA A 141 9.22 -3.92 -6.44
C ALA A 141 10.43 -4.63 -5.83
N VAL A 142 10.46 -4.82 -4.51
CA VAL A 142 11.53 -5.54 -3.81
C VAL A 142 11.46 -7.03 -4.11
N VAL A 143 10.28 -7.66 -4.00
CA VAL A 143 10.11 -9.10 -4.25
C VAL A 143 10.32 -9.44 -5.73
N PHE A 144 9.57 -8.79 -6.62
CA PHE A 144 9.47 -9.20 -8.02
C PHE A 144 10.29 -8.34 -8.98
N GLY A 145 10.53 -7.06 -8.65
CA GLY A 145 11.14 -6.11 -9.58
C GLY A 145 10.27 -5.82 -10.82
N PRO A 146 10.87 -5.51 -11.99
CA PRO A 146 10.11 -5.32 -13.23
C PRO A 146 9.43 -6.62 -13.68
N GLN A 147 8.15 -6.57 -14.04
CA GLN A 147 7.34 -7.73 -14.43
C GLN A 147 6.30 -7.41 -15.53
N PRO A 148 5.76 -8.41 -16.25
CA PRO A 148 4.51 -8.31 -17.02
C PRO A 148 3.38 -7.60 -16.26
N LEU A 149 2.58 -6.77 -16.94
CA LEU A 149 1.48 -6.04 -16.31
C LEU A 149 0.51 -6.97 -15.57
N ARG A 150 0.24 -8.16 -16.14
CA ARG A 150 -0.56 -9.22 -15.49
C ARG A 150 -0.12 -9.58 -14.06
N TRP A 151 1.17 -9.50 -13.73
CA TRP A 151 1.64 -9.78 -12.37
C TRP A 151 1.27 -8.66 -11.40
N PHE A 152 1.27 -7.41 -11.87
CA PHE A 152 0.77 -6.29 -11.09
C PHE A 152 -0.74 -6.41 -10.91
N GLU A 153 -1.49 -6.80 -11.95
CA GLU A 153 -2.93 -7.01 -11.87
C GLU A 153 -3.31 -8.10 -10.86
N VAL A 154 -2.63 -9.25 -10.91
CA VAL A 154 -2.79 -10.31 -9.89
C VAL A 154 -2.49 -9.77 -8.50
N TYR A 155 -1.41 -9.01 -8.33
CA TYR A 155 -1.06 -8.41 -7.06
C TYR A 155 -2.11 -7.42 -6.55
N GLY A 156 -2.61 -6.51 -7.42
CA GLY A 156 -3.68 -5.58 -7.09
C GLY A 156 -4.96 -6.30 -6.70
N PHE A 157 -5.35 -7.33 -7.46
CA PHE A 157 -6.50 -8.17 -7.16
C PHE A 157 -6.37 -8.83 -5.77
N LEU A 158 -5.20 -9.38 -5.45
CA LEU A 158 -4.94 -9.96 -4.12
C LEU A 158 -5.01 -8.94 -2.99
N ILE A 159 -4.54 -7.69 -3.19
CA ILE A 159 -4.73 -6.62 -2.20
C ILE A 159 -6.21 -6.32 -2.03
N GLY A 160 -6.96 -6.19 -3.12
CA GLY A 160 -8.41 -5.93 -3.09
C GLY A 160 -9.18 -7.04 -2.36
N LEU A 161 -8.88 -8.30 -2.67
CA LEU A 161 -9.43 -9.44 -1.93
C LEU A 161 -9.02 -9.40 -0.46
N GLY A 162 -7.74 -9.18 -0.16
CA GLY A 162 -7.25 -9.08 1.21
C GLY A 162 -8.02 -8.03 2.02
N PHE A 163 -8.32 -6.87 1.43
CA PHE A 163 -9.16 -5.86 2.04
C PHE A 163 -10.60 -6.36 2.25
N LEU A 164 -11.23 -6.95 1.23
CA LEU A 164 -12.61 -7.46 1.32
C LEU A 164 -12.78 -8.54 2.39
N PHE A 165 -11.81 -9.45 2.50
CA PHE A 165 -11.81 -10.52 3.51
C PHE A 165 -11.37 -10.04 4.90
N SER A 166 -10.84 -8.82 5.02
CA SER A 166 -10.34 -8.32 6.30
C SER A 166 -11.48 -7.88 7.24
N PRO A 167 -11.23 -7.85 8.56
CA PRO A 167 -12.17 -7.29 9.54
C PRO A 167 -12.55 -5.83 9.25
N ALA A 168 -11.76 -5.12 8.44
CA ALA A 168 -12.04 -3.74 8.07
C ALA A 168 -13.37 -3.55 7.38
N VAL A 169 -13.77 -4.46 6.48
CA VAL A 169 -15.03 -4.32 5.73
C VAL A 169 -16.23 -4.61 6.63
N SER A 170 -16.15 -5.67 7.44
CA SER A 170 -17.20 -6.00 8.40
C SER A 170 -17.41 -4.88 9.42
N ALA A 171 -16.33 -4.24 9.89
CA ALA A 171 -16.40 -3.13 10.85
C ALA A 171 -17.04 -1.85 10.30
N LEU A 172 -17.16 -1.71 8.98
CA LEU A 172 -17.90 -0.61 8.34
C LEU A 172 -19.42 -0.82 8.36
N GLY A 173 -19.92 -1.94 8.91
CA GLY A 173 -21.35 -2.25 8.99
C GLY A 173 -21.99 -2.68 7.67
N ILE A 174 -21.20 -2.90 6.61
CA ILE A 174 -21.68 -3.26 5.26
C ILE A 174 -21.68 -4.78 5.00
N GLY A 175 -21.58 -5.59 6.04
CA GLY A 175 -21.60 -7.04 5.97
C GLY A 175 -20.29 -7.67 5.47
N PHE A 176 -20.20 -8.99 5.59
CA PHE A 176 -19.05 -9.76 5.09
C PHE A 176 -18.88 -9.52 3.59
N LEU A 177 -17.65 -9.25 3.14
CA LEU A 177 -17.33 -8.90 1.75
C LEU A 177 -18.16 -7.74 1.19
N GLY A 178 -18.77 -6.87 2.01
CA GLY A 178 -19.58 -5.75 1.52
C GLY A 178 -20.94 -6.15 0.94
N LEU A 179 -21.49 -7.32 1.32
CA LEU A 179 -22.76 -7.84 0.79
C LEU A 179 -23.97 -6.90 0.99
N ASN A 180 -23.96 -6.04 2.02
CA ASN A 180 -25.02 -5.07 2.26
C ASN A 180 -24.86 -3.79 1.42
N MET A 181 -23.78 -3.69 0.65
CA MET A 181 -23.49 -2.57 -0.26
C MET A 181 -22.83 -3.10 -1.54
N PRO A 182 -23.58 -3.75 -2.46
CA PRO A 182 -23.02 -4.53 -3.58
C PRO A 182 -22.11 -3.76 -4.54
N ALA A 183 -22.22 -2.43 -4.61
CA ALA A 183 -21.32 -1.58 -5.39
C ALA A 183 -19.90 -1.48 -4.79
N MET A 184 -19.75 -1.71 -3.48
CA MET A 184 -18.48 -1.57 -2.77
C MET A 184 -17.45 -2.62 -3.22
N PRO A 185 -17.77 -3.93 -3.31
CA PRO A 185 -16.82 -4.93 -3.78
C PRO A 185 -16.34 -4.67 -5.21
N LEU A 186 -17.26 -4.30 -6.10
CA LEU A 186 -16.93 -3.90 -7.47
C LEU A 186 -15.98 -2.69 -7.47
N THR A 187 -16.27 -1.68 -6.64
CA THR A 187 -15.42 -0.51 -6.49
C THR A 187 -14.03 -0.88 -6.01
N VAL A 188 -13.91 -1.76 -5.01
CA VAL A 188 -12.62 -2.23 -4.49
C VAL A 188 -11.83 -2.91 -5.60
N ILE A 189 -12.42 -3.83 -6.36
CA ILE A 189 -11.71 -4.53 -7.44
C ILE A 189 -11.27 -3.56 -8.54
N LEU A 190 -12.16 -2.66 -9.00
CA LEU A 190 -11.83 -1.68 -10.03
C LEU A 190 -10.74 -0.69 -9.58
N ALA A 191 -10.80 -0.24 -8.33
CA ALA A 191 -9.83 0.69 -7.79
C ALA A 191 -8.44 0.04 -7.66
N HIS A 192 -8.37 -1.24 -7.29
CA HIS A 192 -7.11 -1.99 -7.26
C HIS A 192 -6.60 -2.37 -8.64
N ALA A 193 -7.49 -2.58 -9.62
CA ALA A 193 -7.10 -2.71 -11.02
C ALA A 193 -6.42 -1.42 -11.51
N ALA A 194 -7.03 -0.25 -11.26
CA ALA A 194 -6.44 1.06 -11.59
C ALA A 194 -5.08 1.28 -10.90
N TYR A 195 -5.00 0.97 -9.60
CA TYR A 195 -3.75 0.99 -8.84
C TYR A 195 -2.66 0.13 -9.51
N SER A 196 -2.97 -1.14 -9.77
CA SER A 196 -2.00 -2.08 -10.31
C SER A 196 -1.51 -1.72 -11.71
N ALA A 197 -2.39 -1.16 -12.55
CA ALA A 197 -2.02 -0.69 -13.88
C ALA A 197 -0.98 0.44 -13.81
N VAL A 198 -1.23 1.46 -12.98
CA VAL A 198 -0.30 2.59 -12.80
C VAL A 198 1.00 2.14 -12.13
N LEU A 199 0.90 1.32 -11.06
CA LEU A 199 2.07 0.76 -10.37
C LEU A 199 2.95 -0.01 -11.35
N GLY A 200 2.35 -0.86 -12.18
CA GLY A 200 3.06 -1.68 -13.18
C GLY A 200 3.74 -0.84 -14.26
N CYS A 201 3.05 0.15 -14.80
CA CYS A 201 3.61 1.07 -15.79
C CYS A 201 4.82 1.83 -15.26
N LEU A 202 4.70 2.46 -14.08
CA LEU A 202 5.76 3.29 -13.50
C LEU A 202 6.94 2.45 -13.00
N THR A 203 6.68 1.35 -12.29
CA THR A 203 7.74 0.45 -11.80
C THR A 203 8.57 -0.09 -12.96
N ASN A 204 7.93 -0.55 -14.03
CA ASN A 204 8.64 -1.05 -15.22
C ASN A 204 9.43 0.04 -15.94
N ARG A 205 8.88 1.26 -16.01
CA ARG A 205 9.56 2.41 -16.63
C ARG A 205 10.82 2.80 -15.84
N TRP A 206 10.72 2.90 -14.52
CA TRP A 206 11.83 3.38 -13.68
C TRP A 206 12.89 2.33 -13.38
N LEU A 207 12.50 1.06 -13.28
CA LEU A 207 13.43 -0.04 -13.09
C LEU A 207 14.04 -0.57 -14.40
N GLY A 208 13.50 -0.17 -15.55
CA GLY A 208 14.01 -0.53 -16.86
C GLY A 208 13.74 -1.99 -17.17
N ARG A 209 12.50 -2.29 -17.58
CA ARG A 209 12.21 -3.60 -18.15
C ARG A 209 12.77 -3.66 -19.57
N SER A 210 13.79 -4.48 -19.81
CA SER A 210 14.22 -4.81 -21.17
C SER A 210 12.98 -5.29 -21.92
N ARG A 211 12.49 -4.49 -22.87
CA ARG A 211 11.46 -4.93 -23.82
C ARG A 211 12.04 -6.18 -24.47
N GLY A 212 11.37 -7.32 -24.30
CA GLY A 212 11.82 -8.58 -24.87
C GLY A 212 12.25 -8.37 -26.32
N GLY A 213 13.46 -8.81 -26.64
CA GLY A 213 14.04 -8.65 -27.96
C GLY A 213 13.09 -9.20 -29.01
N LYS A 214 12.66 -8.32 -29.91
CA LYS A 214 12.58 -8.66 -31.32
C LYS A 214 13.96 -8.38 -31.90
N THR A 215 14.85 -9.34 -31.79
CA THR A 215 16.09 -9.41 -32.58
C THR A 215 16.19 -10.85 -33.09
N GLY A 216 16.23 -10.98 -34.41
CA GLY A 216 16.22 -12.24 -35.16
C GLY A 216 15.07 -12.19 -36.17
N THR A 217 15.19 -11.44 -37.28
CA THR A 217 15.81 -11.86 -38.57
C THR A 217 15.20 -13.15 -39.08
#